data_AF-A0A7C7IMF6-F1
#
_entry.id   AF-A0A7C7IMF6-F1
#
_cell.length_a   1.000
_cell.length_b   1.000
_cell.length_c   1.000
_cell.angle_alpha   90.00
_cell.angle_beta   90.00
_cell.angle_gamma   90.00
#
_symmetry.space_group_name_H-M   'P 1'
#
loop_
_entity.id
_entity.type
_entity.pdbx_description
1 polymer ?
#
loop_
_entity_poly.entity_id
_entity_poly.type
_entity_poly.pdbx_seq_one_letter_code
_entity_poly.pdbx_strand_id
1 'polypeptide(L)'
;MMKQNRINLIATFLLGVFLISCGNSEEQSNSESDTFQEKNAKTFSQKVDLSKVREVKLLREANDASVNWMAFTTARNEINRMPDFTLQEVVNNSNNIFRSIQELQDSIPTDFQEVPIQARLNVLLTKAYLLEGEANKQPPSAKNIDSLSAELYKEFGNLKIQLNEVFLKSVEDFEFELDERIRKQDSLAQLKKDSLPNN
;
A
#
# COMPACT_ATOMS: atom_id res chain seq x y z
N MET A 1 69.33 -47.00 -50.91
CA MET A 1 68.97 -46.63 -52.30
C MET A 1 67.58 -46.01 -52.29
N MET A 2 67.56 -44.69 -52.52
CA MET A 2 66.45 -43.73 -52.67
C MET A 2 65.00 -44.24 -52.72
N LYS A 3 64.16 -43.83 -51.76
CA LYS A 3 62.71 -43.61 -51.96
C LYS A 3 62.06 -42.85 -50.78
N GLN A 4 62.53 -41.65 -50.50
CA GLN A 4 61.93 -40.82 -49.44
C GLN A 4 61.99 -39.34 -49.81
N ASN A 5 61.47 -38.94 -50.98
CA ASN A 5 61.51 -37.52 -51.37
C ASN A 5 60.45 -37.08 -52.40
N ARG A 6 59.27 -37.73 -52.45
CA ARG A 6 58.21 -37.34 -53.42
C ARG A 6 56.80 -37.18 -52.86
N ILE A 7 56.62 -37.11 -51.54
CA ILE A 7 55.30 -36.95 -50.91
C ILE A 7 55.09 -35.53 -50.31
N ASN A 8 56.13 -34.69 -50.24
CA ASN A 8 56.03 -33.35 -49.64
C ASN A 8 55.84 -32.20 -50.65
N LEU A 9 55.41 -32.48 -51.89
CA LEU A 9 55.28 -31.43 -52.92
C LEU A 9 53.84 -31.22 -53.44
N ILE A 10 52.84 -31.82 -52.79
CA ILE A 10 51.41 -31.61 -53.11
C ILE A 10 50.67 -30.92 -51.93
N ALA A 11 51.31 -30.79 -50.76
CA ALA A 11 50.68 -30.27 -49.55
C ALA A 11 50.76 -28.73 -49.39
N THR A 12 51.31 -27.98 -50.35
CA THR A 12 51.62 -26.54 -50.19
C THR A 12 50.80 -25.61 -51.12
N PHE A 13 49.73 -26.10 -51.76
CA PHE A 13 48.89 -25.28 -52.65
C PHE A 13 47.38 -25.31 -52.32
N LEU A 14 47.00 -25.83 -51.15
CA LEU A 14 45.60 -25.92 -50.71
C LEU A 14 45.36 -25.26 -49.34
N LEU A 15 46.14 -24.22 -49.02
CA LEU A 15 46.06 -23.50 -47.75
C LEU A 15 46.16 -21.97 -47.95
N GLY A 16 45.36 -21.42 -48.87
CA GLY A 16 45.49 -20.00 -49.23
C GLY A 16 44.25 -19.27 -49.74
N VAL A 17 43.02 -19.73 -49.46
CA VAL A 17 41.80 -19.06 -49.98
C VAL A 17 40.68 -18.87 -48.94
N PHE A 18 40.94 -18.92 -47.62
CA PHE A 18 39.87 -18.75 -46.61
C PHE A 18 39.85 -17.44 -45.81
N LEU A 19 40.60 -16.40 -46.21
CA LEU A 19 40.69 -15.15 -45.42
C LEU A 19 40.00 -13.92 -46.03
N ILE A 20 38.88 -14.10 -46.74
CA ILE A 20 38.02 -12.95 -47.08
C ILE A 20 36.57 -13.34 -46.77
N SER A 21 36.21 -13.30 -45.48
CA SER A 21 34.81 -13.34 -45.06
C SER A 21 34.55 -12.19 -44.09
N CYS A 22 33.64 -11.31 -44.52
CA CYS A 22 32.91 -10.25 -43.84
C CYS A 22 33.66 -9.37 -42.84
N GLY A 23 33.87 -8.13 -43.27
CA GLY A 23 34.18 -7.02 -42.38
C GLY A 23 33.11 -6.85 -41.30
N ASN A 24 33.61 -6.61 -40.09
CA ASN A 24 32.83 -6.09 -38.97
C ASN A 24 32.19 -4.76 -39.39
N SER A 25 30.90 -4.77 -39.65
CA SER A 25 30.05 -3.64 -39.31
C SER A 25 29.80 -3.72 -37.81
N GLU A 26 30.64 -3.04 -37.03
CA GLU A 26 30.31 -2.62 -35.66
C GLU A 26 29.16 -1.62 -35.75
N GLU A 27 27.95 -2.12 -36.01
CA GLU A 27 26.74 -1.45 -35.58
C GLU A 27 26.68 -1.61 -34.07
N GLN A 28 27.11 -0.54 -33.41
CA GLN A 28 26.95 -0.31 -31.98
C GLN A 28 25.46 -0.15 -31.69
N SER A 29 24.69 -1.24 -31.75
CA SER A 29 23.35 -1.29 -31.20
C SER A 29 23.47 -1.45 -29.69
N ASN A 30 23.62 -0.32 -28.99
CA ASN A 30 23.35 -0.24 -27.56
C ASN A 30 21.85 -0.47 -27.33
N SER A 31 21.44 -1.73 -27.37
CA SER A 31 20.23 -2.19 -26.70
C SER A 31 20.62 -3.41 -25.88
N GLU A 32 21.32 -3.16 -24.78
CA GLU A 32 21.51 -4.15 -23.72
C GLU A 32 20.11 -4.59 -23.28
N SER A 33 19.71 -5.79 -23.67
CA SER A 33 18.44 -6.35 -23.22
C SER A 33 18.64 -6.83 -21.78
N ASP A 34 18.13 -6.07 -20.81
CA ASP A 34 18.15 -6.46 -19.39
C ASP A 34 17.75 -7.94 -19.23
N THR A 35 18.50 -8.69 -18.41
CA THR A 35 18.17 -10.06 -18.02
C THR A 35 16.83 -10.10 -17.27
N PHE A 36 16.22 -11.29 -17.17
CA PHE A 36 15.00 -11.45 -16.36
C PHE A 36 15.19 -10.99 -14.91
N GLN A 37 16.35 -11.27 -14.32
CA GLN A 37 16.68 -10.87 -12.95
C GLN A 37 16.79 -9.35 -12.80
N GLU A 38 17.46 -8.68 -13.74
CA GLU A 38 17.57 -7.21 -13.73
C GLU A 38 16.22 -6.52 -13.91
N LYS A 39 15.37 -7.04 -14.82
CA LYS A 39 14.00 -6.55 -14.99
C LYS A 39 13.17 -6.71 -13.72
N ASN A 40 13.30 -7.85 -13.05
CA ASN A 40 12.60 -8.08 -11.79
C ASN A 40 13.11 -7.14 -10.69
N ALA A 41 14.43 -7.01 -10.52
CA ALA A 41 15.02 -6.09 -9.54
C ALA A 41 14.59 -4.64 -9.78
N LYS A 42 14.57 -4.19 -11.04
CA LYS A 42 14.10 -2.86 -11.44
C LYS A 42 12.62 -2.65 -11.19
N THR A 43 11.80 -3.69 -11.33
CA THR A 43 10.36 -3.61 -11.02
C THR A 43 10.15 -3.54 -9.52
N PHE A 44 10.83 -4.39 -8.75
CA PHE A 44 10.68 -4.43 -7.29
C PHE A 44 11.28 -3.23 -6.55
N SER A 45 12.16 -2.45 -7.20
CA SER A 45 12.67 -1.18 -6.67
C SER A 45 11.72 0.01 -6.88
N GLN A 46 10.62 -0.17 -7.62
CA GLN A 46 9.58 0.85 -7.76
C GLN A 46 8.82 1.02 -6.44
N LYS A 47 8.40 2.26 -6.15
CA LYS A 47 7.51 2.56 -5.03
C LYS A 47 6.11 1.99 -5.27
N VAL A 48 5.39 1.69 -4.19
CA VAL A 48 3.96 1.37 -4.23
C VAL A 48 3.18 2.52 -4.87
N ASP A 49 2.30 2.22 -5.83
CA ASP A 49 1.41 3.22 -6.43
C ASP A 49 0.15 3.42 -5.58
N LEU A 50 0.16 4.48 -4.77
CA LEU A 50 -0.99 4.93 -3.99
C LEU A 50 -1.69 6.16 -4.58
N SER A 51 -1.38 6.55 -5.83
CA SER A 51 -1.87 7.80 -6.44
C SER A 51 -3.40 7.89 -6.50
N LYS A 52 -4.09 6.75 -6.53
CA LYS A 52 -5.56 6.64 -6.59
C LYS A 52 -6.20 6.41 -5.22
N VAL A 53 -5.41 6.30 -4.15
CA VAL A 53 -5.90 6.02 -2.81
C VAL A 53 -5.87 7.30 -1.99
N ARG A 54 -7.04 7.75 -1.56
CA ARG A 54 -7.18 8.93 -0.71
C ARG A 54 -6.74 8.60 0.71
N GLU A 55 -5.91 9.46 1.29
CA GLU A 55 -5.62 9.44 2.72
C GLU A 55 -6.87 9.86 3.52
N VAL A 56 -7.25 9.05 4.51
CA VAL A 56 -8.29 9.37 5.48
C VAL A 56 -7.65 9.80 6.80
N LYS A 57 -8.11 10.90 7.39
CA LYS A 57 -7.67 11.36 8.72
C LYS A 57 -8.72 11.02 9.77
N LEU A 58 -8.25 10.73 10.99
CA LEU A 58 -9.14 10.60 12.14
C LEU A 58 -9.59 11.99 12.60
N LEU A 59 -10.83 12.09 13.07
CA LEU A 59 -11.31 13.21 13.88
C LEU A 59 -10.57 13.23 15.22
N ARG A 60 -10.62 14.34 15.95
CA ARG A 60 -9.85 14.49 17.20
C ARG A 60 -10.24 13.42 18.21
N GLU A 61 -11.54 13.26 18.43
CA GLU A 61 -12.13 12.31 19.38
C GLU A 61 -11.76 10.87 19.02
N ALA A 62 -11.90 10.52 17.73
CA ALA A 62 -11.52 9.22 17.22
C ALA A 62 -10.01 8.96 17.34
N ASN A 63 -9.18 9.97 17.09
CA ASN A 63 -7.74 9.88 17.26
C ASN A 63 -7.35 9.67 18.72
N ASP A 64 -7.94 10.43 19.64
CA ASP A 64 -7.64 10.37 21.07
C ASP A 64 -8.04 9.02 21.67
N ALA A 65 -9.17 8.44 21.25
CA ALA A 65 -9.55 7.08 21.61
C ALA A 65 -8.61 6.03 20.97
N SER A 66 -8.27 6.20 19.69
CA SER A 66 -7.46 5.23 18.95
C SER A 66 -5.98 5.22 19.34
N VAL A 67 -5.40 6.32 19.84
CA VAL A 67 -3.99 6.35 20.26
C VAL A 67 -3.75 5.59 21.57
N ASN A 68 -4.78 5.46 22.41
CA ASN A 68 -4.74 4.62 23.62
C ASN A 68 -4.82 3.12 23.30
N TRP A 69 -5.22 2.78 22.08
CA TRP A 69 -5.20 1.42 21.56
C TRP A 69 -3.85 1.11 20.93
N MET A 70 -2.97 0.46 21.70
CA MET A 70 -1.59 0.19 21.28
C MET A 70 -1.49 -0.52 19.92
N ALA A 71 -2.32 -1.55 19.70
CA ALA A 71 -2.33 -2.30 18.44
C ALA A 71 -2.69 -1.42 17.23
N PHE A 72 -3.61 -0.46 17.40
CA PHE A 72 -3.90 0.54 16.36
C PHE A 72 -2.72 1.41 16.04
N THR A 73 -2.01 1.91 17.05
CA THR A 73 -0.79 2.71 16.81
C THR A 73 0.27 1.90 16.08
N THR A 74 0.48 0.64 16.43
CA THR A 74 1.41 -0.25 15.74
C THR A 74 1.00 -0.46 14.28
N ALA A 75 -0.23 -0.92 14.02
CA ALA A 75 -0.72 -1.14 12.65
C ALA A 75 -0.70 0.15 11.80
N ARG A 76 -1.06 1.29 12.41
CA ARG A 76 -0.98 2.61 11.77
C ARG A 76 0.44 2.93 11.34
N ASN A 77 1.43 2.69 12.19
CA ASN A 77 2.83 2.97 11.87
C ASN A 77 3.36 2.06 10.75
N GLU A 78 2.93 0.80 10.72
CA GLU A 78 3.25 -0.11 9.61
C GLU A 78 2.67 0.39 8.29
N ILE A 79 1.37 0.69 8.26
CA ILE A 79 0.65 1.07 7.02
C ILE A 79 1.04 2.48 6.55
N ASN A 80 1.27 3.43 7.46
CA ASN A 80 1.61 4.81 7.07
C ASN A 80 3.00 4.95 6.45
N ARG A 81 3.88 3.95 6.57
CA ARG A 81 5.18 3.91 5.88
C ARG A 81 5.08 3.38 4.45
N MET A 82 3.98 2.69 4.12
CA MET A 82 3.76 2.08 2.80
C MET A 82 3.89 3.04 1.60
N PRO A 83 3.48 4.33 1.68
CA PRO A 83 3.71 5.29 0.58
C PRO A 83 5.20 5.49 0.22
N ASP A 84 6.10 5.18 1.15
CA ASP A 84 7.54 5.30 0.94
C ASP A 84 8.23 3.99 0.62
N PHE A 85 7.53 2.86 0.76
CA PHE A 85 8.07 1.55 0.45
C PHE A 85 8.22 1.33 -1.05
N THR A 86 9.33 0.70 -1.41
CA THR A 86 9.46 -0.10 -2.63
C THR A 86 8.65 -1.38 -2.53
N LEU A 87 8.31 -2.00 -3.66
CA LEU A 87 7.63 -3.30 -3.66
C LEU A 87 8.45 -4.37 -2.93
N GLN A 88 9.79 -4.31 -3.01
CA GLN A 88 10.67 -5.20 -2.25
C GLN A 88 10.54 -5.00 -0.74
N GLU A 89 10.45 -3.75 -0.28
CA GLU A 89 10.25 -3.45 1.14
C GLU A 89 8.89 -3.93 1.63
N VAL A 90 7.85 -3.85 0.81
CA VAL A 90 6.55 -4.46 1.14
C VAL A 90 6.69 -5.97 1.34
N VAL A 91 7.34 -6.67 0.41
CA VAL A 91 7.59 -8.12 0.53
C VAL A 91 8.31 -8.43 1.84
N ASN A 92 9.39 -7.71 2.13
CA ASN A 92 10.22 -7.91 3.33
C ASN A 92 9.47 -7.64 4.64
N ASN A 93 8.49 -6.73 4.63
CA ASN A 93 7.73 -6.33 5.83
C ASN A 93 6.33 -6.97 5.91
N SER A 94 5.93 -7.77 4.92
CA SER A 94 4.58 -8.32 4.79
C SER A 94 4.11 -9.09 6.03
N ASN A 95 5.00 -9.88 6.66
CA ASN A 95 4.67 -10.62 7.87
C ASN A 95 4.47 -9.69 9.09
N ASN A 96 5.25 -8.62 9.22
CA ASN A 96 5.09 -7.63 10.29
C ASN A 96 3.76 -6.88 10.14
N ILE A 97 3.44 -6.47 8.90
CA ILE A 97 2.16 -5.84 8.56
C ILE A 97 1.00 -6.77 8.95
N PHE A 98 1.04 -8.04 8.51
CA PHE A 98 0.02 -9.03 8.84
C PHE A 98 -0.17 -9.21 10.35
N ARG A 99 0.91 -9.45 11.10
CA ARG A 99 0.85 -9.61 12.55
C ARG A 99 0.28 -8.37 13.25
N SER A 100 0.71 -7.18 12.86
CA SER A 100 0.20 -5.94 13.46
C SER A 100 -1.30 -5.76 13.27
N ILE A 101 -1.83 -6.18 12.12
CA ILE A 101 -3.27 -6.10 11.81
C ILE A 101 -4.04 -7.24 12.48
N GLN A 102 -3.44 -8.41 12.66
CA GLN A 102 -4.02 -9.48 13.45
C GLN A 102 -4.18 -9.05 14.91
N GLU A 103 -3.11 -8.53 15.52
CA GLU A 103 -3.15 -7.99 16.89
C GLU A 103 -4.18 -6.85 17.03
N LEU A 104 -4.32 -6.04 15.99
CA LEU A 104 -5.36 -5.02 15.93
C LEU A 104 -6.76 -5.65 16.01
N GLN A 105 -7.05 -6.66 15.20
CA GLN A 105 -8.36 -7.31 15.20
C GLN A 105 -8.64 -8.07 16.51
N ASP A 106 -7.62 -8.63 17.16
CA ASP A 106 -7.74 -9.40 18.40
C ASP A 106 -7.95 -8.52 19.66
N SER A 107 -7.71 -7.21 19.58
CA SER A 107 -7.63 -6.33 20.77
C SER A 107 -8.59 -5.12 20.75
N ILE A 108 -9.73 -5.24 20.07
CA ILE A 108 -10.70 -4.14 19.90
C ILE A 108 -11.20 -3.62 21.26
N PRO A 109 -10.97 -2.33 21.60
CA PRO A 109 -11.43 -1.75 22.85
C PRO A 109 -12.95 -1.54 22.84
N THR A 110 -13.55 -1.48 24.03
CA THR A 110 -15.01 -1.39 24.21
C THR A 110 -15.66 -0.27 23.40
N ASP A 111 -15.04 0.91 23.35
CA ASP A 111 -15.54 2.07 22.59
C ASP A 111 -15.64 1.81 21.08
N PHE A 112 -14.97 0.77 20.58
CA PHE A 112 -14.95 0.37 19.17
C PHE A 112 -15.55 -1.00 18.90
N GLN A 113 -16.27 -1.59 19.86
CA GLN A 113 -16.96 -2.88 19.71
C GLN A 113 -18.26 -2.78 18.89
N GLU A 114 -18.21 -2.05 17.79
CA GLU A 114 -19.32 -1.88 16.86
C GLU A 114 -19.22 -2.86 15.69
N VAL A 115 -20.35 -3.43 15.26
CA VAL A 115 -20.41 -4.41 14.16
C VAL A 115 -19.73 -3.89 12.87
N PRO A 116 -19.94 -2.63 12.45
CA PRO A 116 -19.24 -2.08 11.29
C PRO A 116 -17.72 -2.05 11.44
N ILE A 117 -17.19 -1.79 12.64
CA ILE A 117 -15.74 -1.76 12.90
C ILE A 117 -15.17 -3.17 12.79
N GLN A 118 -15.81 -4.14 13.42
CA GLN A 118 -15.39 -5.55 13.35
C GLN A 118 -15.38 -6.05 11.89
N ALA A 119 -16.41 -5.70 11.11
CA ALA A 119 -16.46 -6.04 9.69
C ALA A 119 -15.28 -5.44 8.91
N ARG A 120 -14.94 -4.16 9.14
CA ARG A 120 -13.79 -3.50 8.49
C ARG A 120 -12.46 -4.11 8.91
N LEU A 121 -12.29 -4.48 10.17
CA LEU A 121 -11.08 -5.16 10.67
C LEU A 121 -10.91 -6.53 10.03
N ASN A 122 -11.99 -7.30 9.86
CA ASN A 122 -11.92 -8.59 9.16
C ASN A 122 -11.52 -8.45 7.69
N VAL A 123 -12.04 -7.43 6.99
CA VAL A 123 -11.62 -7.11 5.62
C VAL A 123 -10.15 -6.71 5.59
N LEU A 124 -9.72 -5.83 6.49
CA LEU A 124 -8.33 -5.39 6.59
C LEU A 124 -7.37 -6.56 6.84
N LEU A 125 -7.72 -7.45 7.79
CA LEU A 125 -6.97 -8.67 8.09
C LEU A 125 -6.88 -9.59 6.87
N THR A 126 -7.99 -9.76 6.15
CA THR A 126 -8.03 -10.56 4.91
C THR A 126 -7.07 -9.99 3.86
N LYS A 127 -7.04 -8.66 3.68
CA LYS A 127 -6.10 -8.02 2.73
C LYS A 127 -4.65 -8.18 3.17
N ALA A 128 -4.37 -8.08 4.47
CA ALA A 128 -3.03 -8.29 5.02
C ALA A 128 -2.55 -9.73 4.80
N TYR A 129 -3.44 -10.70 5.04
CA TYR A 129 -3.17 -12.12 4.79
C TYR A 129 -2.88 -12.41 3.32
N LEU A 130 -3.67 -11.83 2.40
CA LEU A 130 -3.43 -12.00 0.96
C LEU A 130 -2.10 -11.38 0.51
N LEU A 131 -1.72 -10.22 1.07
CA LEU A 131 -0.44 -9.58 0.80
C LEU A 131 0.73 -10.45 1.28
N GLU A 132 0.65 -10.97 2.50
CA GLU A 132 1.64 -11.88 3.08
C GLU A 132 1.77 -13.18 2.27
N GLY A 133 0.63 -13.76 1.88
CA GLY A 133 0.60 -14.94 1.02
C GLY A 133 1.19 -14.71 -0.38
N GLU A 134 1.00 -13.53 -0.97
CA GLU A 134 1.65 -13.17 -2.24
C GLU A 134 3.16 -12.95 -2.06
N ALA A 135 3.57 -12.25 -0.99
CA ALA A 135 4.97 -11.97 -0.69
C ALA A 135 5.80 -13.25 -0.47
N ASN A 136 5.17 -14.30 0.07
CA ASN A 136 5.81 -15.59 0.33
C ASN A 136 5.93 -16.49 -0.92
N LYS A 137 5.43 -16.09 -2.09
CA LYS A 137 5.59 -16.85 -3.34
C LYS A 137 7.02 -16.75 -3.90
N GLN A 138 7.43 -17.73 -4.72
CA GLN A 138 8.72 -17.73 -5.39
C GLN A 138 8.58 -17.86 -6.92
N PRO A 139 8.72 -16.76 -7.70
CA PRO A 139 8.83 -15.36 -7.25
C PRO A 139 7.46 -14.75 -6.90
N PRO A 140 7.41 -13.70 -6.05
CA PRO A 140 6.20 -12.90 -5.87
C PRO A 140 5.87 -12.12 -7.15
N SER A 141 4.59 -11.82 -7.37
CA SER A 141 4.13 -10.97 -8.47
C SER A 141 4.17 -9.50 -8.04
N ALA A 142 5.05 -8.71 -8.64
CA ALA A 142 5.15 -7.26 -8.38
C ALA A 142 3.80 -6.55 -8.55
N LYS A 143 3.04 -6.89 -9.60
CA LYS A 143 1.70 -6.34 -9.84
C LYS A 143 0.73 -6.66 -8.71
N ASN A 144 0.76 -7.88 -8.17
CA ASN A 144 -0.13 -8.26 -7.09
C ASN A 144 0.29 -7.61 -5.77
N ILE A 145 1.60 -7.51 -5.49
CA ILE A 145 2.12 -6.79 -4.32
C ILE A 145 1.66 -5.34 -4.35
N ASP A 146 1.81 -4.66 -5.49
CA ASP A 146 1.38 -3.27 -5.64
C ASP A 146 -0.14 -3.11 -5.43
N SER A 147 -0.94 -3.94 -6.11
CA SER A 147 -2.41 -3.92 -5.98
C SER A 147 -2.88 -4.19 -4.54
N LEU A 148 -2.33 -5.23 -3.89
CA LEU A 148 -2.70 -5.61 -2.53
C LEU A 148 -2.24 -4.56 -1.51
N SER A 149 -1.11 -3.88 -1.75
CA SER A 149 -0.66 -2.75 -0.95
C SER A 149 -1.63 -1.57 -1.02
N ALA A 150 -2.05 -1.19 -2.23
CA ALA A 150 -3.04 -0.14 -2.43
C ALA A 150 -4.40 -0.48 -1.80
N GLU A 151 -4.84 -1.73 -1.92
CA GLU A 151 -6.05 -2.22 -1.26
C GLU A 151 -5.94 -2.17 0.26
N LEU A 152 -4.82 -2.63 0.82
CA LEU A 152 -4.60 -2.62 2.28
C LEU A 152 -4.64 -1.19 2.83
N TYR A 153 -3.91 -0.27 2.18
CA TYR A 153 -3.88 1.14 2.56
C TYR A 153 -5.28 1.77 2.48
N LYS A 154 -6.05 1.44 1.44
CA LYS A 154 -7.44 1.88 1.27
C LYS A 154 -8.35 1.34 2.37
N GLU A 155 -8.28 0.05 2.68
CA GLU A 155 -9.12 -0.56 3.71
C GLU A 155 -8.78 -0.04 5.12
N PHE A 156 -7.52 0.31 5.37
CA PHE A 156 -7.15 1.02 6.59
C PHE A 156 -7.75 2.44 6.63
N GLY A 157 -7.84 3.11 5.48
CA GLY A 157 -8.63 4.32 5.31
C GLY A 157 -10.10 4.12 5.67
N ASN A 158 -10.73 3.05 5.17
CA ASN A 158 -12.12 2.72 5.47
C ASN A 158 -12.37 2.42 6.95
N LEU A 159 -11.43 1.74 7.62
CA LEU A 159 -11.47 1.56 9.06
C LEU A 159 -11.49 2.91 9.78
N LYS A 160 -10.60 3.85 9.41
CA LYS A 160 -10.57 5.19 10.00
C LYS A 160 -11.89 5.96 9.81
N ILE A 161 -12.58 5.79 8.68
CA ILE A 161 -13.92 6.35 8.48
C ILE A 161 -14.88 5.79 9.55
N GLN A 162 -14.88 4.47 9.73
CA GLN A 162 -15.76 3.83 10.71
C GLN A 162 -15.44 4.24 12.16
N LEU A 163 -14.16 4.42 12.49
CA LEU A 163 -13.75 4.94 13.80
C LEU A 163 -14.22 6.38 14.01
N ASN A 164 -14.25 7.20 12.96
CA ASN A 164 -14.81 8.55 13.04
C ASN A 164 -16.31 8.54 13.28
N GLU A 165 -17.04 7.61 12.64
CA GLU A 165 -18.50 7.50 12.76
C GLU A 165 -18.98 7.25 14.19
N VAL A 166 -18.18 6.56 15.02
CA VAL A 166 -18.49 6.35 16.45
C VAL A 166 -18.66 7.68 17.22
N PHE A 167 -17.95 8.72 16.82
CA PHE A 167 -17.98 10.03 17.49
C PHE A 167 -18.84 11.06 16.77
N LEU A 168 -19.53 10.66 15.69
CA LEU A 168 -20.55 11.50 15.09
C LEU A 168 -21.81 11.43 15.95
N LYS A 169 -22.37 12.59 16.30
CA LYS A 169 -23.65 12.66 17.01
C LYS A 169 -24.75 12.03 16.15
N SER A 170 -25.72 11.38 16.81
CA SER A 170 -26.92 10.90 16.12
C SER A 170 -27.77 12.07 15.63
N VAL A 171 -28.66 11.82 14.67
CA VAL A 171 -29.62 12.83 14.19
C VAL A 171 -30.52 13.27 15.34
N GLU A 172 -30.93 12.33 16.19
CA GLU A 172 -31.75 12.57 17.37
C GLU A 172 -31.04 13.50 18.38
N ASP A 173 -29.73 13.31 18.61
CA ASP A 173 -28.96 14.20 19.49
C ASP A 173 -28.86 15.63 18.93
N PHE A 174 -28.73 15.75 17.60
CA PHE A 174 -28.75 17.05 16.94
C PHE A 174 -30.11 17.72 17.05
N GLU A 175 -31.20 17.00 16.79
CA GLU A 175 -32.57 17.52 16.89
C GLU A 175 -32.87 17.99 18.32
N PHE A 176 -32.52 17.19 19.32
CA PHE A 176 -32.68 17.57 20.72
C PHE A 176 -31.88 18.84 21.08
N GLU A 177 -30.63 18.96 20.61
CA GLU A 177 -29.82 20.14 20.85
C GLU A 177 -30.39 21.39 20.15
N LEU A 178 -30.89 21.24 18.91
CA LEU A 178 -31.57 22.33 18.20
C LEU A 178 -32.81 22.80 18.97
N ASP A 179 -33.65 21.87 19.43
CA ASP A 179 -34.86 22.19 20.20
C ASP A 179 -34.52 22.92 21.50
N GLU A 180 -33.51 22.46 22.23
CA GLU A 180 -33.04 23.13 23.46
C GLU A 180 -32.51 24.54 23.17
N ARG A 181 -31.80 24.75 22.04
CA ARG A 181 -31.33 26.08 21.64
C ARG A 181 -32.49 26.99 21.27
N ILE A 182 -33.48 26.50 20.53
CA ILE A 182 -34.70 27.25 20.15
C ILE A 182 -35.45 27.67 21.42
N ARG A 183 -35.72 26.73 22.34
CA ARG A 183 -36.41 27.01 23.61
C ARG A 183 -35.70 28.09 24.44
N LYS A 184 -34.37 28.02 24.53
CA LYS A 184 -33.58 29.04 25.24
C LYS A 184 -33.70 30.40 24.57
N GLN A 185 -33.61 30.46 23.24
CA GLN A 185 -33.74 31.70 22.50
C GLN A 185 -35.13 32.33 22.66
N ASP A 186 -36.20 31.54 22.58
CA ASP A 186 -37.57 32.00 22.79
C ASP A 186 -37.80 32.53 24.21
N SER A 187 -37.27 31.82 25.21
CA SER A 187 -37.34 32.24 26.61
C SER A 187 -36.63 33.58 26.84
N LEU A 188 -35.45 33.77 26.23
CA LEU A 188 -34.70 35.02 26.29
C LEU A 188 -35.44 36.17 25.58
N ALA A 189 -36.07 35.90 24.44
CA ALA A 189 -36.87 36.88 23.71
C ALA A 189 -38.10 37.33 24.52
N GLN A 190 -38.75 36.40 25.22
CA GLN A 190 -39.89 36.69 26.08
C GLN A 190 -39.50 37.53 27.30
N LEU A 191 -38.41 37.18 27.99
CA LEU A 191 -37.86 38.00 29.09
C LEU A 191 -37.51 39.42 28.65
N LYS A 192 -36.98 39.60 27.44
CA LYS A 192 -36.69 40.92 26.88
C LYS A 192 -37.96 41.73 26.59
N LYS A 193 -39.03 41.08 26.14
CA LYS A 193 -40.32 41.73 25.91
C LYS A 193 -40.97 42.18 27.21
N ASP A 194 -40.91 41.35 28.24
CA ASP A 194 -41.53 41.63 29.55
C ASP A 194 -40.75 42.67 30.37
N SER A 195 -39.48 42.90 30.04
CA SER A 195 -38.62 43.91 30.70
C SER A 195 -38.66 45.31 30.05
N LEU A 196 -39.36 45.47 28.93
CA LEU A 196 -39.58 46.79 28.32
C LEU A 196 -40.87 47.41 28.91
N PRO A 197 -40.83 48.64 29.45
CA PRO A 197 -42.03 49.28 29.98
C PRO A 197 -43.05 49.53 28.86
N ASN A 198 -44.31 49.18 29.12
CA ASN A 198 -45.42 49.52 28.23
C ASN A 198 -45.54 51.05 28.15
N ASN A 199 -45.15 51.64 27.01
CA ASN A 199 -45.47 53.02 26.65
C ASN A 199 -46.90 53.12 26.13
#